data_AF-X1JI31-F1
#
_entry.id   AF-X1JI31-F1
#
_cell.length_a   1.000
_cell.length_b   1.000
_cell.length_c   1.000
_cell.angle_alpha   90.00
_cell.angle_beta   90.00
_cell.angle_gamma   90.00
#
_symmetry.space_group_name_H-M   'P 1'
#
loop_
_entity.id
_entity.type
_entity.pdbx_description
1 polymer ?
#
loop_
_entity_poly.entity_id
_entity_poly.type
_entity_poly.pdbx_seq_one_letter_code
_entity_poly.pdbx_strand_id
1 'polypeptide(L)' 'DIAAGNISAKILIYLGKAKAAGIILGAKAPVVMLSRADDTETKLNSIALGVLSC' A
#
# COMPACT_ATOMS: atom_id res chain seq x y z
N ASP A 1 -4.43 -16.42 -3.42
CA ASP A 1 -5.19 -16.31 -2.16
C ASP A 1 -4.91 -14.94 -1.53
N ILE A 2 -5.97 -14.22 -1.14
CA ILE A 2 -5.86 -12.91 -0.50
C ILE A 2 -5.25 -12.99 0.90
N ALA A 3 -5.53 -14.06 1.64
CA ALA A 3 -5.03 -14.24 2.99
C ALA A 3 -3.51 -14.36 2.99
N ALA A 4 -2.96 -15.24 2.12
CA ALA A 4 -1.52 -15.41 1.96
C ALA A 4 -0.82 -14.09 1.58
N GLY A 5 -1.34 -13.35 0.59
CA GLY A 5 -0.75 -12.08 0.16
C GLY A 5 -0.73 -11.02 1.26
N ASN A 6 -1.84 -10.86 1.99
CA ASN A 6 -1.92 -9.92 3.11
C ASN A 6 -0.93 -10.31 4.23
N ILE A 7 -0.85 -11.60 4.58
CA ILE A 7 0.10 -12.10 5.58
C ILE A 7 1.54 -11.80 5.16
N SER A 8 1.90 -12.09 3.91
CA SER A 8 3.25 -11.81 3.38
C SER A 8 3.57 -10.31 3.44
N ALA A 9 2.66 -9.44 3.01
CA ALA A 9 2.84 -8.00 3.09
C ALA A 9 3.05 -7.52 4.53
N LYS A 10 2.22 -8.01 5.47
CA LYS A 10 2.36 -7.64 6.89
C LYS A 10 3.65 -8.16 7.52
N ILE A 11 4.14 -9.34 7.13
CA ILE A 11 5.45 -9.86 7.57
C ILE A 11 6.57 -8.90 7.13
N LEU A 12 6.59 -8.47 5.86
CA LEU A 12 7.60 -7.55 5.35
C LEU A 12 7.56 -6.19 6.08
N ILE A 13 6.36 -5.68 6.36
CA ILE A 13 6.18 -4.40 7.05
C ILE A 13 6.62 -4.49 8.52
N TYR A 14 6.09 -5.46 9.27
CA TYR A 14 6.28 -5.50 10.72
C TYR A 14 7.61 -6.14 11.14
N LEU A 15 7.99 -7.24 10.49
CA LEU A 15 9.23 -7.97 10.80
C LEU A 15 10.40 -7.48 9.94
N GLY A 16 10.16 -7.26 8.65
CA GLY A 16 11.19 -6.79 7.71
C GLY A 16 11.45 -5.28 7.74
N LYS A 17 10.64 -4.50 8.48
CA LYS A 17 10.70 -3.02 8.51
C LYS A 17 10.62 -2.38 7.13
N ALA A 18 9.98 -3.06 6.17
CA ALA A 18 9.79 -2.53 4.83
C ALA A 18 8.83 -1.33 4.86
N LYS A 19 9.14 -0.30 4.06
CA LYS A 19 8.22 0.81 3.81
C LYS A 19 7.09 0.32 2.90
N ALA A 20 5.87 0.71 3.22
CA ALA A 20 4.68 0.29 2.49
C ALA A 20 4.07 1.42 1.66
N ALA A 21 3.35 1.02 0.61
CA ALA A 21 2.46 1.85 -0.19
C ALA A 21 1.36 0.97 -0.79
N GLY A 22 0.16 1.51 -1.00
CA GLY A 22 -0.97 0.77 -1.54
C GLY A 22 -1.86 1.62 -2.44
N ILE A 23 -2.08 1.12 -3.66
CA ILE A 23 -3.04 1.68 -4.62
C ILE A 23 -3.84 0.56 -5.29
N ILE A 24 -5.04 0.87 -5.75
CA ILE A 24 -5.84 -0.01 -6.61
C ILE A 24 -5.67 0.44 -8.06
N LEU A 25 -5.37 -0.52 -8.93
CA LEU A 25 -5.22 -0.34 -10.38
C LEU A 25 -6.39 -0.98 -11.14
N GLY A 26 -6.54 -0.65 -12.42
CA GLY A 26 -7.58 -1.20 -13.31
C GLY A 26 -8.83 -0.33 -13.46
N ALA A 27 -8.97 0.73 -12.66
CA ALA A 27 -9.92 1.81 -12.92
C ALA A 27 -9.36 2.81 -13.95
N LYS A 28 -10.13 3.84 -14.31
CA LYS A 28 -9.69 4.91 -15.23
C LYS A 28 -8.45 5.68 -14.72
N ALA A 29 -8.25 5.71 -13.42
CA ALA A 29 -7.07 6.29 -12.76
C ALA A 29 -6.76 5.47 -11.49
N PRO A 30 -5.51 5.50 -10.99
CA PRO A 30 -5.14 4.87 -9.72
C PRO A 30 -6.00 5.37 -8.55
N VAL A 31 -6.42 4.46 -7.67
CA VAL A 31 -7.19 4.80 -6.46
C VAL A 31 -6.34 4.53 -5.22
N VAL A 32 -6.04 5.58 -4.47
CA VAL A 32 -5.33 5.47 -3.19
C VAL A 32 -6.30 4.94 -2.13
N MET A 33 -6.04 3.75 -1.60
CA MET A 33 -6.85 3.13 -0.55
C MET A 33 -5.99 2.85 0.68
N LEU A 34 -6.35 3.47 1.80
CA LEU A 34 -5.57 3.48 3.04
C LEU A 34 -6.37 2.94 4.21
N SER A 35 -5.67 2.36 5.18
CA SER A 35 -6.23 1.93 6.47
C SER A 35 -6.08 3.02 7.53
N ARG A 36 -6.97 3.02 8.51
CA ARG A 36 -6.85 3.89 9.70
C ARG A 36 -5.56 3.63 10.48
N ALA A 37 -5.07 2.39 10.46
CA ALA A 37 -3.86 1.97 11.14
C ALA A 37 -2.56 2.33 10.39
N ASP A 38 -2.65 2.85 9.17
CA ASP A 38 -1.46 3.23 8.41
C ASP A 38 -0.87 4.53 8.97
N ASP A 39 0.45 4.55 9.07
CA ASP A 39 1.22 5.71 9.49
C ASP A 39 1.29 6.77 8.39
N THR A 40 1.75 7.97 8.75
CA THR A 40 1.83 9.11 7.82
C THR A 40 2.73 8.81 6.63
N GLU A 41 3.81 8.04 6.83
CA GLU A 41 4.74 7.66 5.77
C GLU A 41 4.07 6.74 4.73
N THR A 42 3.36 5.70 5.17
CA THR A 42 2.64 4.79 4.26
C THR A 42 1.57 5.53 3.46
N LYS A 43 0.87 6.48 4.09
CA LYS A 43 -0.13 7.33 3.40
C LYS A 43 0.52 8.19 2.33
N LEU A 44 1.62 8.87 2.65
CA LEU A 44 2.35 9.71 1.70
C LEU A 44 2.92 8.88 0.54
N ASN A 45 3.54 7.74 0.84
CA ASN A 45 4.08 6.85 -0.19
C ASN A 45 2.98 6.33 -1.13
N SER A 46 1.79 6.04 -0.61
CA SER A 46 0.66 5.60 -1.44
C SER A 46 0.15 6.70 -2.38
N ILE A 47 0.13 7.96 -1.91
CA ILE A 47 -0.20 9.11 -2.77
C ILE A 47 0.87 9.28 -3.85
N ALA A 48 2.15 9.26 -3.48
CA ALA A 48 3.25 9.36 -4.43
C ALA A 48 3.22 8.24 -5.48
N LEU A 49 2.96 7.00 -5.04
CA LEU A 49 2.81 5.86 -5.93
C LEU A 49 1.62 6.02 -6.88
N GLY A 50 0.50 6.57 -6.40
CA GLY A 50 -0.65 6.91 -7.23
C GLY A 50 -0.28 7.89 -8.34
N VAL A 51 0.49 8.94 -8.03
CA VAL A 51 0.97 9.91 -9.04
C VAL A 51 1.92 9.28 -10.05
N LEU A 52 2.82 8.40 -9.61
CA LEU A 52 3.78 7.70 -10.48
C LEU A 52 3.14 6.61 -11.36
N SER A 53 1.93 6.18 -11.03
CA SER A 53 1.21 5.11 -11.74
C SER A 53 0.13 5.66 -12.69
N CYS A 54 0.08 6.98 -12.88
CA CYS A 54 -0.78 7.67 -13.84
C CYS A 54 -0.20 7.67 -15.25
#